data_AF-A0A327J8T5-F1
#
_entry.id   AF-A0A327J8T5-F1
#
_cell.length_a   1.000
_cell.length_b   1.000
_cell.length_c   1.000
_cell.angle_alpha   90.00
_cell.angle_beta   90.00
_cell.angle_gamma   90.00
#
_symmetry.space_group_name_H-M   'P 1'
#
loop_
_entity.id
_entity.type
_entity.pdbx_description
1 polymer ?
#
loop_
_entity_poly.entity_id
_entity_poly.type
_entity_poly.pdbx_seq_one_letter_code
_entity_poly.pdbx_strand_id
1 'polypeptide(L)'
;MSKLIKNMLNKLSPHVKLQYSQIRGNFAQRQNKAIKLTEKLYEDILPKFKKGTATIQDVQDSVDKVVGKKVKILVRKNDDSDFDGGSDIFYSKFTGAITKTTLDINSIKNKIRVEELPTIMHEFLHVADQLLHPKYLARNQKMANFGLYTNKYNRFYDSFLYNIEMPEGKKDKAYILRQVRNRTHNFLRRMSTEDKIDYLQDARYCLLSEHYAYQMQAKIAKRLNKKHIPIDKRDLIKENKNFMFQEKIDLLKQMAFDIIKKERQKWAKSQ
;
A
#
# COMPACT_ATOMS: atom_id res chain seq x y z
N MET A 1 27.56 13.60 -2.22
CA MET A 1 27.17 12.77 -1.05
C MET A 1 27.75 11.36 -1.22
N SER A 2 28.56 10.89 -0.27
CA SER A 2 29.31 9.62 -0.42
C SER A 2 28.39 8.39 -0.40
N LYS A 3 28.84 7.28 -1.01
CA LYS A 3 28.11 5.98 -1.06
C LYS A 3 27.81 5.44 0.35
N LEU A 4 28.68 5.74 1.32
CA LEU A 4 28.53 5.39 2.74
C LEU A 4 27.37 6.14 3.40
N ILE A 5 27.26 7.45 3.14
CA ILE A 5 26.14 8.28 3.64
C ILE A 5 24.81 7.81 3.04
N LYS A 6 24.78 7.49 1.73
CA LYS A 6 23.59 6.92 1.08
C LYS A 6 23.16 5.57 1.66
N ASN A 7 24.10 4.72 2.07
CA ASN A 7 23.79 3.41 2.67
C ASN A 7 23.29 3.52 4.12
N MET A 8 23.81 4.46 4.90
CA MET A 8 23.32 4.71 6.26
C MET A 8 21.90 5.29 6.28
N LEU A 9 21.57 6.16 5.32
CA LEU A 9 20.26 6.81 5.20
C LEU A 9 19.10 5.86 4.85
N ASN A 10 19.37 4.62 4.42
CA ASN A 10 18.34 3.68 3.95
C ASN A 10 18.11 2.47 4.87
N LYS A 11 18.67 2.48 6.09
CA LYS A 11 18.40 1.44 7.08
C LYS A 11 17.06 1.71 7.77
N LEU A 12 16.13 0.76 7.69
CA LEU A 12 14.85 0.86 8.38
C LEU A 12 15.01 0.72 9.90
N SER A 13 14.29 1.58 10.61
CA SER A 13 14.16 1.54 12.08
C SER A 13 13.56 0.19 12.54
N PRO A 14 14.01 -0.36 13.68
CA PRO A 14 13.40 -1.55 14.28
C PRO A 14 11.93 -1.36 14.67
N HIS A 15 11.44 -0.12 14.73
CA HIS A 15 10.05 0.21 15.05
C HIS A 15 9.10 0.09 13.85
N VAL A 16 9.61 -0.12 12.64
CA VAL A 16 8.80 -0.19 11.41
C VAL A 16 9.19 -1.39 10.56
N LYS A 17 9.77 -2.41 11.18
CA LYS A 17 10.09 -3.68 10.54
C LYS A 17 9.93 -4.83 11.51
N LEU A 18 9.52 -5.96 10.96
CA LEU A 18 9.51 -7.23 11.67
C LEU A 18 10.88 -7.91 11.58
N GLN A 19 11.11 -8.89 12.46
CA GLN A 19 12.35 -9.67 12.45
C GLN A 19 12.49 -10.47 11.15
N TYR A 20 13.72 -10.70 10.69
CA TYR A 20 13.97 -11.43 9.43
C TYR A 20 13.28 -12.80 9.39
N SER A 21 13.28 -13.53 10.52
CA SER A 21 12.60 -14.82 10.67
C SER A 21 11.09 -14.76 10.37
N GLN A 22 10.45 -13.62 10.65
CA GLN A 22 9.02 -13.39 10.39
C GLN A 22 8.75 -13.05 8.92
N ILE A 23 9.70 -12.38 8.24
CA ILE A 23 9.51 -11.85 6.88
C ILE A 23 10.22 -12.63 5.76
N ARG A 24 10.94 -13.70 6.10
CA ARG A 24 11.58 -14.58 5.11
C ARG A 24 10.55 -15.18 4.15
N GLY A 25 10.97 -15.41 2.92
CA GLY A 25 10.17 -16.02 1.85
C GLY A 25 10.18 -15.23 0.54
N ASN A 26 9.52 -15.77 -0.47
CA ASN A 26 9.23 -15.07 -1.72
C ASN A 26 8.08 -14.05 -1.56
N PHE A 27 7.75 -13.32 -2.62
CA PHE A 27 6.67 -12.32 -2.58
C PHE A 27 5.33 -12.92 -2.14
N ALA A 28 4.87 -14.00 -2.79
CA ALA A 28 3.58 -14.62 -2.48
C ALA A 28 3.50 -15.12 -1.02
N GLN A 29 4.59 -15.71 -0.51
CA GLN A 29 4.66 -16.14 0.89
C GLN A 29 4.53 -14.97 1.87
N ARG A 30 5.16 -13.83 1.58
CA ARG A 30 5.04 -12.62 2.40
C ARG A 30 3.66 -12.00 2.30
N GLN A 31 3.07 -11.95 1.11
CA GLN A 31 1.71 -11.47 0.91
C GLN A 31 0.69 -12.30 1.70
N ASN A 32 0.83 -13.62 1.67
CA ASN A 32 -0.02 -14.52 2.46
C ASN A 32 0.14 -14.28 3.97
N LYS A 33 1.34 -13.92 4.43
CA LYS A 33 1.54 -13.51 5.83
C LYS A 33 0.83 -12.19 6.15
N ALA A 34 0.79 -11.24 5.20
CA ALA A 34 0.12 -9.95 5.40
C ALA A 34 -1.39 -10.16 5.53
N ILE A 35 -1.97 -10.92 4.60
CA ILE A 35 -3.36 -11.33 4.62
C ILE A 35 -3.71 -12.02 5.95
N LYS A 36 -2.89 -12.98 6.41
CA LYS A 36 -3.10 -13.67 7.69
C LYS A 36 -3.01 -12.74 8.90
N LEU A 37 -2.10 -11.77 8.88
CA LEU A 37 -1.96 -10.79 9.95
C LEU A 37 -3.20 -9.88 10.03
N THR A 38 -3.71 -9.44 8.87
CA THR A 38 -4.97 -8.68 8.76
C THR A 38 -6.18 -9.50 9.21
N GLU A 39 -6.27 -10.79 8.83
CA GLU A 39 -7.34 -11.66 9.33
C GLU A 39 -7.29 -11.84 10.85
N LYS A 40 -6.09 -11.97 11.41
CA LYS A 40 -5.91 -12.04 12.86
C LYS A 40 -6.36 -10.74 13.56
N LEU A 41 -6.13 -9.59 12.92
CA LEU A 41 -6.65 -8.32 13.43
C LEU A 41 -8.18 -8.27 13.39
N TYR A 42 -8.80 -8.68 12.29
CA TYR A 42 -10.26 -8.78 12.19
C TYR A 42 -10.84 -9.66 13.30
N GLU A 43 -10.27 -10.84 13.53
CA GLU A 43 -10.71 -11.79 14.55
C GLU A 43 -10.58 -11.22 15.97
N ASP A 44 -9.55 -10.42 16.24
CA ASP A 44 -9.33 -9.78 17.55
C ASP A 44 -10.24 -8.57 17.78
N ILE A 45 -10.46 -7.74 16.75
CA ILE A 45 -11.25 -6.51 16.86
C ILE A 45 -12.76 -6.82 16.90
N LEU A 46 -13.26 -7.74 16.06
CA LEU A 46 -14.71 -7.93 15.89
C LEU A 46 -15.46 -8.14 17.22
N PRO A 47 -14.99 -8.96 18.18
CA PRO A 47 -15.66 -9.14 19.47
C PRO A 47 -15.71 -7.87 20.34
N LYS A 48 -14.86 -6.87 20.07
CA LYS A 48 -14.82 -5.59 20.80
C LYS A 48 -15.93 -4.63 20.38
N PHE A 49 -16.60 -4.87 19.25
CA PHE A 49 -17.75 -4.09 18.79
C PHE A 49 -19.02 -4.41 19.61
N LYS A 50 -19.15 -3.79 20.78
CA LYS A 50 -20.33 -3.91 21.65
C LYS A 50 -21.44 -2.99 21.12
N LYS A 51 -22.64 -3.53 20.92
CA LYS A 51 -23.78 -2.80 20.33
C LYS A 51 -23.42 -2.12 18.98
N GLY A 52 -22.59 -2.78 18.17
CA GLY A 52 -22.19 -2.29 16.86
C GLY A 52 -21.11 -1.20 16.86
N THR A 53 -20.52 -0.85 18.01
CA THR A 53 -19.46 0.17 18.08
C THR A 53 -18.25 -0.26 18.91
N ALA A 54 -17.07 0.25 18.54
CA ALA A 54 -15.83 0.13 19.29
C ALA A 54 -15.13 1.49 19.39
N THR A 55 -14.19 1.65 20.31
CA THR A 55 -13.40 2.88 20.43
C THR A 55 -12.11 2.82 19.60
N ILE A 56 -11.51 3.97 19.33
CA ILE A 56 -10.16 4.05 18.74
C ILE A 56 -9.14 3.26 19.59
N GLN A 57 -9.26 3.32 20.91
CA GLN A 57 -8.38 2.58 21.82
C GLN A 57 -8.55 1.06 21.68
N ASP A 58 -9.78 0.57 21.51
CA ASP A 58 -10.02 -0.86 21.27
C ASP A 58 -9.29 -1.35 20.01
N VAL A 59 -9.25 -0.52 18.96
CA VAL A 59 -8.52 -0.82 17.72
C VAL A 59 -7.02 -0.76 17.94
N GLN A 60 -6.50 0.28 18.60
CA GLN A 60 -5.07 0.39 18.94
C GLN A 60 -4.59 -0.83 19.75
N ASP A 61 -5.35 -1.24 20.77
CA ASP A 61 -5.00 -2.39 21.60
C ASP A 61 -4.96 -3.69 20.78
N SER A 62 -5.84 -3.83 19.80
CA SER A 62 -5.85 -4.99 18.90
C SER A 62 -4.65 -4.98 17.95
N VAL A 63 -4.32 -3.82 17.38
CA VAL A 63 -3.14 -3.65 16.53
C VAL A 63 -1.86 -4.00 17.31
N ASP A 64 -1.72 -3.46 18.53
CA ASP A 64 -0.60 -3.71 19.42
C ASP A 64 -0.47 -5.19 19.80
N LYS A 65 -1.60 -5.87 20.05
CA LYS A 65 -1.65 -7.31 20.37
C LYS A 65 -1.26 -8.17 19.18
N VAL A 66 -1.72 -7.82 17.98
CA VAL A 66 -1.54 -8.64 16.77
C VAL A 66 -0.13 -8.49 16.19
N VAL A 67 0.39 -7.26 16.14
CA VAL A 67 1.70 -6.93 15.54
C VAL A 67 2.83 -6.93 16.57
N GLY A 68 2.52 -6.56 17.81
CA GLY A 68 3.47 -6.40 18.91
C GLY A 68 3.91 -4.94 19.09
N LYS A 69 3.86 -4.47 20.34
CA LYS A 69 4.13 -3.07 20.78
C LYS A 69 5.48 -2.48 20.35
N LYS A 70 6.45 -3.31 19.94
CA LYS A 70 7.75 -2.84 19.45
C LYS A 70 7.62 -2.13 18.10
N VAL A 71 6.65 -2.55 17.28
CA VAL A 71 6.33 -1.93 16.00
C VAL A 71 5.37 -0.77 16.25
N LYS A 72 5.72 0.42 15.78
CA LYS A 72 4.94 1.65 16.02
C LYS A 72 3.94 1.84 14.88
N ILE A 73 2.72 1.36 15.09
CA ILE A 73 1.55 1.68 14.28
C ILE A 73 0.63 2.53 15.15
N LEU A 74 0.36 3.77 14.73
CA LEU A 74 -0.54 4.67 15.45
C LEU A 74 -1.92 4.67 14.80
N VAL A 75 -2.93 4.25 15.55
CA VAL A 75 -4.33 4.41 15.14
C VAL A 75 -4.73 5.85 15.40
N ARG A 76 -5.11 6.58 14.33
CA ARG A 76 -5.60 7.95 14.42
C ARG A 76 -7.06 7.99 14.06
N LYS A 77 -7.79 8.88 14.72
CA LYS A 77 -9.14 9.23 14.30
C LYS A 77 -9.09 10.27 13.20
N ASN A 78 -10.04 10.19 12.29
CA ASN A 78 -10.46 11.27 11.44
C ASN A 78 -11.95 11.52 11.72
N ASP A 79 -12.31 12.78 11.92
CA ASP A 79 -13.68 13.19 12.24
C ASP A 79 -14.41 13.74 10.98
N ASP A 80 -13.76 13.70 9.80
CA ASP A 80 -14.34 14.06 8.52
C ASP A 80 -15.32 12.96 8.02
N SER A 81 -16.55 13.36 7.71
CA SER A 81 -17.59 12.43 7.26
C SER A 81 -17.29 11.81 5.90
N ASP A 82 -16.50 12.50 5.07
CA ASP A 82 -16.17 12.07 3.71
C ASP A 82 -14.84 11.28 3.67
N PHE A 83 -14.24 11.03 4.85
CA PHE A 83 -13.03 10.23 4.95
C PHE A 83 -13.36 8.74 4.99
N ASP A 84 -12.97 8.02 3.93
CA ASP A 84 -13.19 6.58 3.83
C ASP A 84 -12.18 5.80 4.69
N GLY A 85 -10.92 6.25 4.78
CA GLY A 85 -9.84 5.56 5.49
C GLY A 85 -8.48 5.99 4.98
N GLY A 86 -7.41 5.66 5.71
CA GLY A 86 -6.06 5.88 5.21
C GLY A 86 -4.96 5.20 6.02
N SER A 87 -3.76 5.19 5.44
CA SER A 87 -2.53 4.85 6.12
C SER A 87 -1.39 5.72 5.61
N ASP A 88 -0.47 6.09 6.50
CA ASP A 88 0.64 6.98 6.16
C ASP A 88 1.96 6.52 6.81
N ILE A 89 3.08 7.03 6.28
CA ILE A 89 4.44 6.74 6.70
C ILE A 89 5.08 8.02 7.25
N PHE A 90 5.49 7.99 8.52
CA PHE A 90 6.10 9.15 9.16
C PHE A 90 7.63 9.11 9.11
N TYR A 91 8.20 10.14 8.50
CA TYR A 91 9.65 10.33 8.39
C TYR A 91 10.18 11.26 9.49
N SER A 92 11.33 10.90 10.07
CA SER A 92 12.08 11.79 10.96
C SER A 92 12.60 12.98 10.16
N LYS A 93 12.24 14.20 10.55
CA LYS A 93 12.78 15.43 9.94
C LYS A 93 14.30 15.54 10.04
N PHE A 94 14.90 14.93 11.06
CA PHE A 94 16.35 14.99 11.31
C PHE A 94 17.14 13.93 10.56
N THR A 95 16.63 12.70 10.49
CA THR A 95 17.39 11.55 9.96
C THR A 95 16.87 11.05 8.61
N GLY A 96 15.68 11.47 8.20
CA GLY A 96 14.99 10.91 7.03
C GLY A 96 14.50 9.47 7.24
N ALA A 97 14.73 8.87 8.42
CA ALA A 97 14.31 7.51 8.71
C ALA A 97 12.80 7.42 8.95
N ILE A 98 12.18 6.34 8.49
CA ILE A 98 10.80 6.02 8.83
C ILE A 98 10.71 5.66 10.32
N THR A 99 9.80 6.30 11.04
CA THR A 99 9.68 6.22 12.51
C THR A 99 8.43 5.48 12.99
N LYS A 100 7.35 5.55 12.23
CA LYS A 100 6.06 4.89 12.48
C LYS A 100 5.21 4.87 11.21
N THR A 101 4.19 4.02 11.21
CA THR A 101 3.09 4.07 10.25
C THR A 101 1.78 4.42 10.97
N THR A 102 0.77 4.83 10.23
CA THR A 102 -0.55 5.13 10.79
C THR A 102 -1.64 4.23 10.21
N LEU A 103 -2.71 4.07 10.99
CA LEU A 103 -3.99 3.54 10.56
C LEU A 103 -5.03 4.61 10.89
N ASP A 104 -5.51 5.29 9.86
CA ASP A 104 -6.40 6.43 9.99
C ASP A 104 -7.83 5.96 9.74
N ILE A 105 -8.68 6.13 10.73
CA ILE A 105 -10.03 5.55 10.75
C ILE A 105 -11.05 6.65 10.97
N ASN A 106 -12.12 6.63 10.18
CA ASN A 106 -13.26 7.49 10.41
C ASN A 106 -13.94 7.15 11.75
N SER A 107 -14.20 8.16 12.56
CA SER A 107 -14.88 7.98 13.84
C SER A 107 -15.83 9.15 14.13
N ILE A 108 -16.96 8.84 14.77
CA ILE A 108 -17.86 9.87 15.30
C ILE A 108 -17.76 9.85 16.82
N LYS A 109 -17.29 10.94 17.43
CA LYS A 109 -17.09 11.06 18.89
C LYS A 109 -16.26 9.88 19.46
N ASN A 110 -15.15 9.55 18.79
CA ASN A 110 -14.25 8.42 19.11
C ASN A 110 -14.88 7.02 19.03
N LYS A 111 -16.06 6.90 18.43
CA LYS A 111 -16.72 5.62 18.16
C LYS A 111 -16.59 5.27 16.70
N ILE A 112 -16.11 4.06 16.47
CA ILE A 112 -16.07 3.40 15.17
C ILE A 112 -17.28 2.49 15.11
N ARG A 113 -17.99 2.48 13.97
CA ARG A 113 -19.09 1.53 13.77
C ARG A 113 -18.59 0.24 13.14
N VAL A 114 -19.28 -0.86 13.39
CA VAL A 114 -18.88 -2.18 12.89
C VAL A 114 -18.88 -2.24 11.37
N GLU A 115 -19.67 -1.38 10.71
CA GLU A 115 -19.70 -1.25 9.25
C GLU A 115 -18.37 -0.77 8.67
N GLU A 116 -17.51 -0.13 9.47
CA GLU A 116 -16.18 0.37 9.03
C GLU A 116 -15.12 -0.73 8.96
N LEU A 117 -15.40 -1.93 9.48
CA LEU A 117 -14.44 -3.04 9.51
C LEU A 117 -13.86 -3.41 8.13
N PRO A 118 -14.62 -3.45 7.03
CA PRO A 118 -14.05 -3.68 5.70
C PRO A 118 -12.94 -2.67 5.36
N THR A 119 -13.18 -1.39 5.61
CA THR A 119 -12.20 -0.32 5.34
C THR A 119 -11.02 -0.37 6.30
N ILE A 120 -11.24 -0.61 7.59
CA ILE A 120 -10.13 -0.77 8.55
C ILE A 120 -9.22 -1.93 8.13
N MET A 121 -9.78 -3.03 7.62
CA MET A 121 -9.00 -4.16 7.12
C MET A 121 -8.33 -3.88 5.78
N HIS A 122 -8.91 -3.03 4.93
CA HIS A 122 -8.26 -2.49 3.73
C HIS A 122 -6.98 -1.74 4.13
N GLU A 123 -7.13 -0.71 4.96
CA GLU A 123 -6.03 0.15 5.37
C GLU A 123 -4.95 -0.57 6.17
N PHE A 124 -5.37 -1.46 7.08
CA PHE A 124 -4.41 -2.26 7.83
C PHE A 124 -3.63 -3.23 6.94
N LEU A 125 -4.20 -3.71 5.82
CA LEU A 125 -3.45 -4.54 4.89
C LEU A 125 -2.29 -3.78 4.24
N HIS A 126 -2.44 -2.48 3.93
CA HIS A 126 -1.32 -1.65 3.47
C HIS A 126 -0.19 -1.61 4.50
N VAL A 127 -0.54 -1.41 5.79
CA VAL A 127 0.43 -1.42 6.89
C VAL A 127 1.10 -2.81 7.02
N ALA A 128 0.32 -3.89 6.98
CA ALA A 128 0.84 -5.25 7.06
C ALA A 128 1.78 -5.58 5.87
N ASP A 129 1.42 -5.15 4.66
CA ASP A 129 2.22 -5.30 3.44
C ASP A 129 3.57 -4.60 3.59
N GLN A 130 3.57 -3.36 4.07
CA GLN A 130 4.78 -2.58 4.31
C GLN A 130 5.72 -3.28 5.30
N LEU A 131 5.19 -3.80 6.41
CA LEU A 131 5.96 -4.49 7.45
C LEU A 131 6.57 -5.80 6.97
N LEU A 132 5.86 -6.54 6.13
CA LEU A 132 6.31 -7.83 5.62
C LEU A 132 7.20 -7.69 4.38
N HIS A 133 7.12 -6.58 3.65
CA HIS A 133 7.94 -6.27 2.49
C HIS A 133 8.91 -5.11 2.75
N PRO A 134 10.00 -5.30 3.52
CA PRO A 134 10.90 -4.20 3.91
C PRO A 134 11.62 -3.54 2.73
N LYS A 135 11.70 -4.21 1.57
CA LYS A 135 12.24 -3.60 0.35
C LYS A 135 11.35 -2.49 -0.20
N TYR A 136 10.07 -2.45 0.20
CA TYR A 136 9.13 -1.40 -0.19
C TYR A 136 9.40 -0.20 0.69
N LEU A 137 9.29 -0.37 2.01
CA LEU A 137 9.64 0.68 2.99
C LEU A 137 11.03 1.27 2.79
N ALA A 138 12.05 0.46 2.49
CA ALA A 138 13.39 0.97 2.22
C ALA A 138 13.45 1.85 0.95
N ARG A 139 12.63 1.54 -0.06
CA ARG A 139 12.47 2.40 -1.25
C ARG A 139 11.66 3.64 -0.93
N ASN A 140 10.59 3.55 -0.14
CA ASN A 140 9.85 4.74 0.30
C ASN A 140 10.79 5.70 1.05
N GLN A 141 11.60 5.19 1.97
CA GLN A 141 12.62 5.98 2.68
C GLN A 141 13.63 6.61 1.72
N LYS A 142 14.14 5.85 0.75
CA LYS A 142 15.04 6.39 -0.29
C LYS A 142 14.34 7.49 -1.09
N MET A 143 13.15 7.24 -1.61
CA MET A 143 12.42 8.19 -2.46
C MET A 143 12.09 9.48 -1.71
N ALA A 144 11.67 9.39 -0.45
CA ALA A 144 11.45 10.55 0.41
C ALA A 144 12.75 11.37 0.61
N ASN A 145 13.84 10.70 0.98
CA ASN A 145 15.13 11.35 1.23
C ASN A 145 15.75 12.00 -0.01
N PHE A 146 15.35 11.57 -1.20
CA PHE A 146 15.83 12.08 -2.49
C PHE A 146 14.81 13.05 -3.14
N GLY A 147 13.72 13.40 -2.45
CA GLY A 147 12.71 14.33 -2.97
C GLY A 147 11.92 13.80 -4.16
N LEU A 148 11.78 12.48 -4.28
CA LEU A 148 11.07 11.84 -5.39
C LEU A 148 9.54 11.79 -5.17
N TYR A 149 9.05 11.89 -3.93
CA TYR A 149 7.63 12.10 -3.67
C TYR A 149 7.24 13.55 -3.94
N THR A 150 6.86 13.81 -5.20
CA THR A 150 6.50 15.14 -5.70
C THR A 150 5.00 15.24 -5.97
N ASN A 151 4.43 16.44 -5.92
CA ASN A 151 3.05 16.69 -6.36
C ASN A 151 2.82 16.29 -7.83
N LYS A 152 3.88 16.25 -8.65
CA LYS A 152 3.80 15.74 -10.02
C LYS A 152 3.64 14.22 -10.05
N TYR A 153 4.37 13.50 -9.18
CA TYR A 153 4.24 12.05 -9.06
C TYR A 153 2.87 11.67 -8.50
N ASN A 154 2.41 12.30 -7.42
CA ASN A 154 1.10 12.02 -6.82
C ASN A 154 -0.02 12.20 -7.86
N ARG A 155 -0.08 13.35 -8.54
CA ARG A 155 -1.05 13.58 -9.61
C ARG A 155 -0.93 12.58 -10.76
N PHE A 156 0.28 12.19 -11.13
CA PHE A 156 0.47 11.17 -12.17
C PHE A 156 -0.09 9.81 -11.72
N TYR A 157 0.18 9.40 -10.48
CA TYR A 157 -0.31 8.15 -9.92
C TYR A 157 -1.85 8.17 -9.84
N ASP A 158 -2.43 9.18 -9.20
CA ASP A 158 -3.87 9.26 -8.95
C ASP A 158 -4.67 9.36 -10.27
N SER A 159 -4.21 10.19 -11.22
CA SER A 159 -4.97 10.45 -12.44
C SER A 159 -4.84 9.39 -13.53
N PHE A 160 -3.77 8.59 -13.52
CA PHE A 160 -3.49 7.68 -14.66
C PHE A 160 -3.15 6.24 -14.26
N LEU A 161 -2.85 5.97 -12.99
CA LEU A 161 -2.57 4.62 -12.50
C LEU A 161 -3.69 4.15 -11.57
N TYR A 162 -4.02 4.96 -10.56
CA TYR A 162 -5.04 4.67 -9.56
C TYR A 162 -6.42 5.27 -9.90
N ASN A 163 -6.73 5.38 -11.18
CA ASN A 163 -8.05 5.79 -11.66
C ASN A 163 -8.91 4.57 -12.01
N ILE A 164 -10.22 4.71 -11.82
CA ILE A 164 -11.24 3.77 -12.27
C ILE A 164 -11.39 3.87 -13.79
N GLU A 165 -11.33 2.73 -14.48
CA GLU A 165 -11.37 2.64 -15.96
C GLU A 165 -12.68 2.05 -16.49
N MET A 166 -13.32 1.13 -15.74
CA MET A 166 -14.53 0.38 -16.13
C MET A 166 -14.48 -0.22 -17.56
N PRO A 167 -13.48 -1.05 -17.89
CA PRO A 167 -13.30 -1.49 -19.27
C PRO A 167 -14.39 -2.46 -19.75
N GLU A 168 -14.94 -2.24 -20.95
CA GLU A 168 -16.03 -3.05 -21.50
C GLU A 168 -15.54 -4.34 -22.20
N GLY A 169 -14.25 -4.41 -22.57
CA GLY A 169 -13.72 -5.57 -23.28
C GLY A 169 -12.23 -5.51 -23.62
N LYS A 170 -11.73 -6.53 -24.34
CA LYS A 170 -10.29 -6.67 -24.64
C LYS A 170 -9.72 -5.50 -25.45
N LYS A 171 -10.47 -4.99 -26.43
CA LYS A 171 -10.04 -3.86 -27.28
C LYS A 171 -9.88 -2.59 -26.46
N ASP A 172 -10.84 -2.33 -25.58
CA ASP A 172 -10.85 -1.18 -24.69
C ASP A 172 -9.69 -1.24 -23.68
N LYS A 173 -9.50 -2.39 -23.02
CA LYS A 173 -8.33 -2.64 -22.16
C LYS A 173 -7.01 -2.36 -22.88
N ALA A 174 -6.86 -2.79 -24.13
CA ALA A 174 -5.65 -2.56 -24.91
C ALA A 174 -5.45 -1.07 -25.23
N TYR A 175 -6.53 -0.32 -25.51
CA TYR A 175 -6.49 1.13 -25.70
C TYR A 175 -6.04 1.83 -24.41
N ILE A 176 -6.67 1.52 -23.27
CA ILE A 176 -6.37 2.07 -21.95
C ILE A 176 -4.89 1.84 -21.60
N LEU A 177 -4.41 0.59 -21.70
CA LEU A 177 -3.01 0.25 -21.38
C LEU A 177 -2.01 0.98 -22.28
N ARG A 178 -2.36 1.25 -23.53
CA ARG A 178 -1.52 2.07 -24.42
C ARG A 178 -1.46 3.52 -23.93
N GLN A 179 -2.58 4.10 -23.49
CA GLN A 179 -2.58 5.45 -22.90
C GLN A 179 -1.75 5.51 -21.62
N VAL A 180 -1.96 4.56 -20.70
CA VAL A 180 -1.17 4.45 -19.45
C VAL A 180 0.33 4.34 -19.77
N ARG A 181 0.71 3.50 -20.74
CA ARG A 181 2.12 3.36 -21.18
C ARG A 181 2.68 4.70 -21.67
N ASN A 182 1.95 5.41 -22.54
CA ASN A 182 2.39 6.69 -23.10
C ASN A 182 2.54 7.76 -22.01
N ARG A 183 1.57 7.87 -21.10
CA ARG A 183 1.61 8.80 -19.96
C ARG A 183 2.78 8.47 -19.03
N THR A 184 3.00 7.19 -18.72
CA THR A 184 4.13 6.73 -17.92
C THR A 184 5.46 7.07 -18.59
N HIS A 185 5.61 6.82 -19.89
CA HIS A 185 6.83 7.17 -20.63
C HIS A 185 7.09 8.68 -20.59
N ASN A 186 6.06 9.50 -20.78
CA ASN A 186 6.17 10.95 -20.73
C ASN A 186 6.53 11.48 -19.34
N PHE A 187 5.96 10.90 -18.28
CA PHE A 187 6.31 11.23 -16.90
C PHE A 187 7.80 10.93 -16.62
N LEU A 188 8.26 9.75 -17.04
CA LEU A 188 9.64 9.26 -16.84
C LEU A 188 10.69 9.92 -17.74
N ARG A 189 10.26 10.75 -18.70
CA ARG A 189 11.15 11.34 -19.70
C ARG A 189 12.21 12.22 -19.04
N ARG A 190 13.46 12.10 -19.48
CA ARG A 190 14.64 12.83 -18.97
C ARG A 190 15.05 12.53 -17.52
N MET A 191 14.37 11.61 -16.82
CA MET A 191 14.84 11.13 -15.52
C MET A 191 16.03 10.18 -15.67
N SER A 192 16.83 10.05 -14.61
CA SER A 192 17.90 9.05 -14.54
C SER A 192 17.31 7.63 -14.60
N THR A 193 18.11 6.64 -15.02
CA THR A 193 17.65 5.24 -15.01
C THR A 193 17.23 4.81 -13.60
N GLU A 194 17.98 5.20 -12.57
CA GLU A 194 17.68 4.86 -11.18
C GLU A 194 16.31 5.39 -10.76
N ASP A 195 16.02 6.67 -11.02
CA ASP A 195 14.72 7.27 -10.66
C ASP A 195 13.57 6.63 -11.43
N LYS A 196 13.78 6.30 -12.71
CA LYS A 196 12.76 5.60 -13.50
C LYS A 196 12.39 4.26 -12.87
N ILE A 197 13.39 3.50 -12.42
CA ILE A 197 13.15 2.25 -11.75
C ILE A 197 12.48 2.47 -10.40
N ASP A 198 12.87 3.46 -9.62
CA ASP A 198 12.21 3.74 -8.35
C ASP A 198 10.74 4.10 -8.51
N TYR A 199 10.39 5.03 -9.41
CA TYR A 199 8.99 5.37 -9.69
C TYR A 199 8.17 4.18 -10.22
N LEU A 200 8.71 3.41 -11.16
CA LEU A 200 8.01 2.23 -11.70
C LEU A 200 7.81 1.14 -10.65
N GLN A 201 8.77 0.95 -9.76
CA GLN A 201 8.69 -0.05 -8.70
C GLN A 201 7.72 0.40 -7.62
N ASP A 202 7.79 1.65 -7.18
CA ASP A 202 6.89 2.25 -6.19
C ASP A 202 5.44 2.21 -6.67
N ALA A 203 5.15 2.77 -7.85
CA ALA A 203 3.81 2.74 -8.44
C ALA A 203 3.26 1.32 -8.57
N ARG A 204 4.10 0.37 -9.01
CA ARG A 204 3.68 -1.04 -9.11
C ARG A 204 3.36 -1.62 -7.73
N TYR A 205 4.12 -1.29 -6.69
CA TYR A 205 3.86 -1.80 -5.35
C TYR A 205 2.62 -1.16 -4.71
N CYS A 206 2.36 0.12 -4.95
CA CYS A 206 1.13 0.77 -4.52
C CYS A 206 -0.09 0.07 -5.14
N LEU A 207 -0.13 -0.08 -6.49
CA LEU A 207 -1.24 -0.79 -7.16
C LEU A 207 -1.39 -2.25 -6.72
N LEU A 208 -0.27 -2.91 -6.42
CA LEU A 208 -0.30 -4.30 -5.93
C LEU A 208 -0.89 -4.38 -4.52
N SER A 209 -0.56 -3.44 -3.64
CA SER A 209 -1.14 -3.37 -2.29
C SER A 209 -2.64 -3.07 -2.36
N GLU A 210 -3.06 -2.10 -3.18
CA GLU A 210 -4.47 -1.80 -3.49
C GLU A 210 -5.23 -3.04 -3.98
N HIS A 211 -4.63 -3.79 -4.91
CA HIS A 211 -5.23 -5.02 -5.40
C HIS A 211 -5.54 -6.00 -4.26
N TYR A 212 -4.62 -6.21 -3.31
CA TYR A 212 -4.89 -7.09 -2.19
C TYR A 212 -5.85 -6.47 -1.16
N ALA A 213 -5.80 -5.14 -0.97
CA ALA A 213 -6.61 -4.42 0.01
C ALA A 213 -8.10 -4.47 -0.36
N TYR A 214 -8.44 -4.17 -1.62
CA TYR A 214 -9.82 -4.34 -2.12
C TYR A 214 -10.31 -5.80 -2.07
N GLN A 215 -9.42 -6.78 -2.30
CA GLN A 215 -9.79 -8.20 -2.10
C GLN A 215 -10.12 -8.51 -0.64
N MET A 216 -9.35 -7.94 0.30
CA MET A 216 -9.60 -8.09 1.73
C MET A 216 -10.90 -7.41 2.13
N GLN A 217 -11.12 -6.15 1.73
CA GLN A 217 -12.35 -5.40 1.98
C GLN A 217 -13.58 -6.20 1.54
N ALA A 218 -13.60 -6.68 0.29
CA ALA A 218 -14.73 -7.46 -0.22
C ALA A 218 -14.90 -8.81 0.50
N LYS A 219 -13.81 -9.43 0.97
CA LYS A 219 -13.86 -10.66 1.76
C LYS A 219 -14.48 -10.41 3.14
N ILE A 220 -14.11 -9.32 3.80
CA ILE A 220 -14.62 -8.95 5.13
C ILE A 220 -16.08 -8.50 5.03
N ALA A 221 -16.42 -7.65 4.05
CA ALA A 221 -17.80 -7.24 3.79
C ALA A 221 -18.73 -8.45 3.60
N LYS A 222 -18.30 -9.45 2.81
CA LYS A 222 -19.04 -10.72 2.67
C LYS A 222 -19.23 -11.49 3.97
N ARG A 223 -18.23 -11.49 4.86
CA ARG A 223 -18.34 -12.15 6.18
C ARG A 223 -19.34 -11.43 7.08
N LEU A 224 -19.32 -10.10 7.09
CA LEU A 224 -20.27 -9.28 7.87
C LEU A 224 -21.69 -9.41 7.35
N ASN A 225 -21.88 -9.33 6.02
CA ASN A 225 -23.19 -9.50 5.38
C ASN A 225 -23.82 -10.88 5.70
N LYS A 226 -23.01 -11.95 5.71
CA LYS A 226 -23.47 -13.30 6.12
C LYS A 226 -23.91 -13.39 7.58
N LYS A 227 -23.43 -12.48 8.43
CA LYS A 227 -23.82 -12.37 9.85
C LYS A 227 -24.97 -11.38 10.05
N HIS A 228 -25.58 -10.88 8.98
CA HIS A 228 -26.61 -9.83 9.01
C HIS A 228 -26.16 -8.54 9.70
N ILE A 229 -24.84 -8.26 9.69
CA ILE A 229 -24.29 -6.99 10.14
C ILE A 229 -24.41 -6.00 8.97
N PRO A 230 -24.92 -4.76 9.20
CA PRO A 230 -24.97 -3.74 8.16
C PRO A 230 -23.59 -3.51 7.52
N ILE A 231 -23.56 -3.23 6.23
CA ILE A 231 -22.35 -2.89 5.49
C ILE A 231 -22.70 -1.94 4.35
N ASP A 232 -21.71 -1.20 3.86
CA ASP A 232 -21.84 -0.54 2.56
C ASP A 232 -21.88 -1.59 1.44
N LYS A 233 -22.89 -1.53 0.57
CA LYS A 233 -23.00 -2.44 -0.59
C LYS A 233 -21.86 -2.24 -1.58
N ARG A 234 -21.25 -1.05 -1.64
CA ARG A 234 -20.08 -0.77 -2.48
C ARG A 234 -18.90 -1.68 -2.12
N ASP A 235 -18.75 -2.04 -0.85
CA ASP A 235 -17.67 -2.94 -0.39
C ASP A 235 -17.80 -4.37 -0.94
N LEU A 236 -18.98 -4.77 -1.44
CA LEU A 236 -19.17 -6.07 -2.07
C LEU A 236 -18.68 -6.11 -3.53
N ILE A 237 -18.46 -4.94 -4.13
CA ILE A 237 -18.04 -4.79 -5.52
C ILE A 237 -16.55 -5.14 -5.63
N LYS A 238 -16.20 -5.90 -6.67
CA LYS A 238 -14.80 -6.26 -6.96
C LYS A 238 -14.14 -5.15 -7.77
N GLU A 239 -13.88 -4.02 -7.12
CA GLU A 239 -13.34 -2.81 -7.76
C GLU A 239 -12.02 -3.07 -8.51
N ASN A 240 -11.21 -4.04 -8.08
CA ASN A 240 -9.95 -4.41 -8.74
C ASN A 240 -10.02 -4.53 -10.27
N LYS A 241 -11.15 -5.03 -10.79
CA LYS A 241 -11.37 -5.19 -12.23
C LYS A 241 -11.63 -3.84 -12.91
N ASN A 242 -12.38 -2.96 -12.25
CA ASN A 242 -12.71 -1.63 -12.74
C ASN A 242 -11.47 -0.73 -12.77
N PHE A 243 -10.56 -0.88 -11.80
CA PHE A 243 -9.27 -0.19 -11.80
C PHE A 243 -8.22 -0.78 -12.76
N MET A 244 -8.44 -2.00 -13.29
CA MET A 244 -7.46 -2.75 -14.08
C MET A 244 -6.10 -2.95 -13.38
N PHE A 245 -6.10 -3.21 -12.06
CA PHE A 245 -4.86 -3.28 -11.29
C PHE A 245 -3.86 -4.28 -11.86
N GLN A 246 -4.31 -5.50 -12.18
CA GLN A 246 -3.40 -6.57 -12.65
C GLN A 246 -2.72 -6.16 -13.96
N GLU A 247 -3.50 -5.65 -14.91
CA GLU A 247 -3.00 -5.22 -16.20
C GLU A 247 -2.02 -4.04 -16.10
N LYS A 248 -2.31 -3.06 -15.22
CA LYS A 248 -1.43 -1.92 -14.95
C LYS A 248 -0.13 -2.36 -14.25
N ILE A 249 -0.21 -3.28 -13.28
CA ILE A 249 0.95 -3.87 -12.58
C ILE A 249 1.88 -4.58 -13.57
N ASP A 250 1.34 -5.40 -14.47
CA ASP A 250 2.11 -6.13 -15.47
C ASP A 250 2.77 -5.19 -16.48
N LEU A 251 2.07 -4.13 -16.89
CA LEU A 251 2.64 -3.08 -17.74
C LEU A 251 3.85 -2.40 -17.06
N LEU A 252 3.72 -1.96 -15.81
CA LEU A 252 4.81 -1.30 -15.08
C LEU A 252 6.00 -2.24 -14.86
N LYS A 253 5.73 -3.53 -14.59
CA LYS A 253 6.76 -4.58 -14.47
C LYS A 253 7.53 -4.75 -15.79
N GLN A 254 6.82 -4.83 -16.91
CA GLN A 254 7.44 -4.95 -18.23
C GLN A 254 8.30 -3.72 -18.56
N MET A 255 7.79 -2.52 -18.32
CA MET A 255 8.53 -1.28 -18.55
C MET A 255 9.81 -1.21 -17.72
N ALA A 256 9.75 -1.61 -16.44
CA ALA A 256 10.94 -1.66 -15.59
C ALA A 256 11.96 -2.70 -16.08
N PHE A 257 11.49 -3.87 -16.51
CA PHE A 257 12.34 -4.92 -17.08
C PHE A 257 13.05 -4.44 -18.35
N ASP A 258 12.35 -3.78 -19.27
CA ASP A 258 12.92 -3.28 -20.52
C ASP A 258 14.01 -2.23 -20.28
N ILE A 259 13.83 -1.34 -19.29
CA ILE A 259 14.84 -0.36 -18.89
C ILE A 259 16.08 -1.08 -18.34
N ILE A 260 15.91 -2.02 -17.40
CA ILE A 260 17.03 -2.79 -16.82
C ILE A 260 17.78 -3.57 -17.89
N LYS A 261 17.06 -4.21 -18.82
CA LYS A 261 17.65 -4.98 -19.92
C LYS A 261 18.51 -4.09 -20.81
N LYS A 262 18.02 -2.91 -21.20
CA LYS A 262 18.77 -1.94 -22.01
C LYS A 262 20.05 -1.48 -21.32
N GLU A 263 20.01 -1.19 -20.02
CA GLU A 263 21.21 -0.75 -19.29
C GLU A 263 22.24 -1.87 -19.13
N ARG A 264 21.79 -3.11 -18.87
CA ARG A 264 22.70 -4.27 -18.83
C ARG A 264 23.41 -4.49 -20.16
N GLN A 265 22.69 -4.32 -21.27
CA GLN A 265 23.27 -4.41 -22.62
C GLN A 265 24.29 -3.30 -22.91
N LYS A 266 24.04 -2.07 -22.46
CA LYS A 266 25.02 -0.97 -22.59
C LYS A 266 26.28 -1.27 -21.78
N TRP A 267 26.11 -1.70 -20.54
CA TRP A 267 27.22 -2.03 -19.65
C TRP A 267 28.10 -3.15 -20.23
N ALA A 268 27.48 -4.21 -20.75
CA ALA A 268 28.20 -5.32 -21.38
C ALA A 268 28.98 -4.91 -22.66
N LYS A 269 28.56 -3.85 -23.35
CA LYS A 269 29.27 -3.30 -24.52
C LYS A 269 30.38 -2.30 -24.15
N SER A 270 30.39 -1.82 -22.91
CA SER A 270 31.41 -0.90 -22.40
C SER A 270 32.53 -1.60 -21.63
N GLN A 271 32.46 -2.93 -21.53
CA GLN A 271 33.54 -3.80 -21.08
C GLN A 271 34.30 -4.34 -22.28
#